data_AF-A0ABD6CEJ9-F1
#
_entry.id   AF-A0ABD6CEJ9-F1
#
_cell.length_a   1.000
_cell.length_b   1.000
_cell.length_c   1.000
_cell.angle_alpha   90.00
_cell.angle_beta   90.00
_cell.angle_gamma   90.00
#
_symmetry.space_group_name_H-M   'P 1'
#
loop_
_entity.id
_entity.type
_entity.pdbx_description
1 polymer ?
#
loop_
_entity_poly.entity_id
_entity_poly.type
_entity_poly.pdbx_seq_one_letter_code
_entity_poly.pdbx_strand_id
1 'polypeptide(L)'
;MSDADDLLEPFDDDLVELVADRSDVSESELRDLLTRHQRQVRDNPGVEDIVYEWRSQFHEQPVLERTAEAYYLRLRTHVWDEFATALDVPETDLEALLGVHEEQTRRQTGAETTDSEAMMVLSRT
;
A
#
# COMPACT_ATOMS: atom_id res chain seq x y z
N MET A 1 -11.18 1.17 -18.95
CA MET A 1 -10.57 1.20 -17.61
C MET A 1 -9.58 2.33 -17.64
N SER A 2 -9.63 3.18 -16.63
CA SER A 2 -8.72 4.31 -16.47
C SER A 2 -7.45 3.81 -15.78
N ASP A 3 -6.32 4.48 -15.97
CA ASP A 3 -5.07 4.16 -15.27
C ASP A 3 -5.23 4.10 -13.75
N ALA A 4 -6.11 4.94 -13.17
CA ALA A 4 -6.43 4.88 -11.75
C ALA A 4 -7.22 3.62 -11.37
N ASP A 5 -8.13 3.14 -12.22
CA ASP A 5 -8.90 1.92 -11.96
C ASP A 5 -7.97 0.70 -11.94
N ASP A 6 -6.99 0.64 -12.85
CA ASP A 6 -6.02 -0.45 -12.96
C ASP A 6 -5.07 -0.49 -11.73
N LEU A 7 -4.67 0.69 -11.23
CA LEU A 7 -3.82 0.79 -10.05
C LEU A 7 -4.54 0.44 -8.75
N LEU A 8 -5.86 0.63 -8.71
CA LEU A 8 -6.68 0.35 -7.53
C LEU A 8 -7.36 -1.03 -7.56
N GLU A 9 -7.22 -1.80 -8.65
CA GLU A 9 -7.78 -3.15 -8.78
C GLU A 9 -7.51 -4.08 -7.57
N PRO A 10 -6.35 -4.05 -6.90
CA PRO A 10 -6.10 -4.89 -5.72
C PRO A 10 -6.82 -4.47 -4.44
N PHE A 11 -7.49 -3.31 -4.41
CA PHE A 11 -8.14 -2.77 -3.23
C PHE A 11 -9.65 -2.90 -3.37
N ASP A 12 -10.28 -3.57 -2.41
CA ASP A 12 -11.72 -3.73 -2.44
C ASP A 12 -12.42 -2.42 -2.10
N ASP A 13 -13.41 -2.02 -2.91
CA ASP A 13 -14.14 -0.75 -2.73
C ASP A 13 -14.77 -0.62 -1.34
N ASP A 14 -15.34 -1.71 -0.81
CA ASP A 14 -15.98 -1.73 0.51
C ASP A 14 -14.97 -1.49 1.64
N LEU A 15 -13.70 -1.86 1.42
CA LEU A 15 -12.64 -1.67 2.38
C LEU A 15 -12.13 -0.22 2.37
N VAL A 16 -12.00 0.38 1.18
CA VAL A 16 -11.64 1.80 1.05
C VAL A 16 -12.71 2.68 1.69
N GLU A 17 -14.00 2.40 1.44
CA GLU A 17 -15.13 3.09 2.09
C GLU A 17 -15.08 2.92 3.62
N LEU A 18 -14.86 1.70 4.10
CA LEU A 18 -14.79 1.41 5.54
C LEU A 18 -13.65 2.14 6.25
N VAL A 19 -12.48 2.24 5.63
CA VAL A 19 -11.33 2.95 6.21
C VAL A 19 -11.57 4.45 6.18
N ALA A 20 -12.10 4.99 5.07
CA ALA A 20 -12.49 6.39 4.99
C ALA A 20 -13.47 6.78 6.12
N ASP A 21 -14.49 5.96 6.38
CA ASP A 21 -15.47 6.20 7.45
C ASP A 21 -14.86 6.17 8.87
N ARG A 22 -13.74 5.47 9.06
CA ARG A 22 -13.03 5.36 10.35
C ARG A 22 -11.97 6.43 10.53
N SER A 23 -11.61 7.12 9.46
CA SER A 23 -10.61 8.17 9.42
C SER A 23 -11.28 9.52 9.19
N ASP A 24 -10.55 10.62 9.42
CA ASP A 24 -11.02 11.96 9.09
C ASP A 24 -10.78 12.33 7.61
N VAL A 25 -10.69 11.33 6.71
CA VAL A 25 -10.33 11.48 5.28
C VAL A 25 -11.49 11.00 4.42
N SER A 26 -11.91 11.78 3.42
CA SER A 26 -12.97 11.32 2.52
C SER A 26 -12.54 10.16 1.63
N GLU A 27 -13.50 9.33 1.22
CA GLU A 27 -13.26 8.20 0.31
C GLU A 27 -12.57 8.63 -1.00
N SER A 28 -12.94 9.80 -1.54
CA SER A 28 -12.29 10.36 -2.74
C SER A 28 -10.83 10.76 -2.49
N GLU A 29 -10.54 11.40 -1.35
CA GLU A 29 -9.18 11.79 -0.99
C GLU A 29 -8.30 10.57 -0.76
N LEU A 30 -8.85 9.53 -0.14
CA LEU A 30 -8.16 8.26 0.11
C LEU A 30 -7.86 7.51 -1.20
N ARG A 31 -8.80 7.46 -2.15
CA ARG A 31 -8.53 6.91 -3.50
C ARG A 31 -7.47 7.70 -4.26
N ASP A 32 -7.48 9.03 -4.14
CA ASP A 32 -6.46 9.88 -4.75
C ASP A 32 -5.08 9.67 -4.12
N LEU A 33 -5.02 9.45 -2.79
CA LEU A 33 -3.78 9.10 -2.07
C LEU A 33 -3.25 7.73 -2.52
N LEU A 34 -4.09 6.69 -2.54
CA LEU A 34 -3.72 5.36 -3.01
C LEU A 34 -3.17 5.43 -4.44
N THR A 35 -3.88 6.11 -5.34
CA THR A 35 -3.45 6.25 -6.74
C THR A 35 -2.09 6.94 -6.84
N ARG A 36 -1.85 8.01 -6.07
CA ARG A 36 -0.56 8.71 -6.07
C ARG A 36 0.57 7.82 -5.55
N HIS A 37 0.34 7.06 -4.48
CA HIS A 37 1.30 6.11 -3.95
C HIS A 37 1.63 5.00 -4.96
N GLN A 38 0.61 4.36 -5.55
CA GLN A 38 0.81 3.31 -6.56
C GLN A 38 1.57 3.85 -7.79
N ARG A 39 1.19 5.03 -8.30
CA ARG A 39 1.89 5.67 -9.41
C ARG A 39 3.34 5.98 -9.09
N GLN A 40 3.61 6.50 -7.89
CA GLN A 40 4.98 6.83 -7.50
C GLN A 40 5.87 5.59 -7.56
N VAL A 41 5.44 4.48 -6.97
CA VAL A 41 6.21 3.23 -6.99
C VAL A 41 6.35 2.70 -8.42
N ARG A 42 5.27 2.70 -9.21
CA ARG A 42 5.29 2.24 -10.60
C ARG A 42 6.24 3.04 -11.48
N ASP A 43 6.19 4.36 -11.37
CA ASP A 43 6.92 5.27 -12.26
C ASP A 43 8.38 5.38 -11.86
N ASN A 44 8.70 5.26 -10.57
CA ASN A 44 10.06 5.20 -10.06
C ASN A 44 10.10 4.62 -8.62
N PRO A 45 10.65 3.42 -8.41
CA PRO A 45 11.60 2.73 -9.29
C PRO A 45 11.00 1.66 -10.22
N GLY A 46 9.71 1.36 -10.13
CA GLY A 46 9.07 0.20 -10.73
C GLY A 46 8.77 -0.89 -9.69
N VAL A 47 7.58 -1.47 -9.75
CA VAL A 47 7.06 -2.40 -8.72
C VAL A 47 7.92 -3.66 -8.60
N GLU A 48 8.28 -4.29 -9.71
CA GLU A 48 9.10 -5.51 -9.68
C GLU A 48 10.53 -5.22 -9.16
N ASP A 49 11.08 -4.05 -9.49
CA ASP A 49 12.43 -3.65 -9.09
C ASP A 49 12.49 -3.35 -7.59
N ILE A 50 11.54 -2.58 -7.03
CA ILE A 50 11.52 -2.29 -5.59
C ILE A 50 11.25 -3.55 -4.75
N VAL A 51 10.37 -4.44 -5.22
CA VAL A 51 10.10 -5.70 -4.52
C VAL A 51 11.33 -6.60 -4.53
N TYR A 52 12.07 -6.65 -5.64
CA TYR A 52 13.33 -7.37 -5.71
C TYR A 52 14.38 -6.77 -4.76
N GLU A 53 14.49 -5.44 -4.72
CA GLU A 53 15.39 -4.73 -3.81
C GLU A 53 15.09 -5.06 -2.34
N TRP A 54 13.83 -4.94 -1.91
CA TRP A 54 13.41 -5.25 -0.55
C TRP A 54 13.68 -6.70 -0.18
N ARG A 55 13.43 -7.65 -1.09
CA ARG A 55 13.78 -9.07 -0.88
C ARG A 55 15.27 -9.30 -0.70
N SER A 56 16.11 -8.45 -1.27
CA SER A 56 17.57 -8.55 -1.13
C SER A 56 18.09 -7.82 0.12
N GLN A 57 17.46 -6.72 0.53
CA GLN A 57 17.92 -5.90 1.65
C GLN A 57 17.40 -6.38 3.01
N PHE A 58 16.17 -6.87 3.07
CA PHE A 58 15.59 -7.35 4.32
C PHE A 58 15.97 -8.82 4.58
N HIS A 59 16.38 -9.10 5.82
CA HIS A 59 16.74 -10.46 6.26
C HIS A 59 15.52 -11.39 6.40
N GLU A 60 14.33 -10.81 6.57
CA GLU A 60 13.03 -11.49 6.63
C GLU A 60 12.38 -11.51 5.25
N GLN A 61 11.46 -12.44 4.98
CA GLN A 61 10.74 -12.49 3.69
C GLN A 61 9.71 -11.35 3.63
N PRO A 62 9.94 -10.28 2.85
CA PRO A 62 9.03 -9.13 2.83
C PRO A 62 7.77 -9.42 2.00
N VAL A 63 7.82 -10.37 1.06
CA VAL A 63 6.67 -10.78 0.25
C VAL A 63 5.90 -11.86 0.99
N LEU A 64 4.67 -11.52 1.39
CA LEU A 64 3.71 -12.46 1.97
C LEU A 64 3.05 -13.28 0.88
N GLU A 65 2.60 -12.60 -0.17
CA GLU A 65 1.91 -13.21 -1.30
C GLU A 65 2.17 -12.42 -2.58
N ARG A 66 2.17 -13.14 -3.70
CA ARG A 66 2.20 -12.58 -5.05
C ARG A 66 1.05 -13.19 -5.84
N THR A 67 0.15 -12.36 -6.33
CA THR A 67 -0.94 -12.75 -7.24
C THR A 67 -0.63 -12.32 -8.67
N ALA A 68 -1.58 -12.55 -9.58
CA ALA A 68 -1.52 -11.98 -10.92
C ALA A 68 -1.56 -10.44 -10.85
N GLU A 69 -2.44 -9.87 -10.02
CA GLU A 69 -2.66 -8.42 -9.92
C GLU A 69 -1.73 -7.68 -8.95
N ALA A 70 -1.21 -8.32 -7.89
CA ALA A 70 -0.55 -7.56 -6.81
C ALA A 70 0.58 -8.30 -6.08
N TYR A 71 1.42 -7.51 -5.40
CA TYR A 71 2.28 -7.94 -4.31
C TYR A 71 1.69 -7.53 -2.96
N TYR A 72 1.66 -8.47 -2.02
CA TYR A 72 1.29 -8.24 -0.64
C TYR A 72 2.55 -8.36 0.22
N LEU A 73 2.89 -7.28 0.91
CA LEU A 73 4.19 -7.09 1.52
C LEU A 73 4.04 -6.79 3.01
N ARG A 74 5.04 -7.20 3.78
CA ARG A 74 5.29 -6.78 5.15
C ARG A 74 6.67 -6.16 5.23
N LEU A 75 6.71 -4.88 5.55
CA LEU A 75 7.91 -4.06 5.54
C LEU A 75 8.08 -3.42 6.92
N ARG A 76 9.25 -2.84 7.16
CA ARG A 76 9.47 -2.02 8.35
C ARG A 76 8.71 -0.70 8.22
N THR A 77 8.18 -0.20 9.32
CA THR A 77 7.40 1.06 9.34
C THR A 77 8.13 2.24 8.69
N HIS A 78 9.44 2.38 8.91
CA HIS A 78 10.22 3.49 8.33
C HIS A 78 10.26 3.53 6.79
N VAL A 79 9.90 2.45 6.09
CA VAL A 79 9.75 2.49 4.63
C VAL A 79 8.63 3.45 4.22
N TRP A 80 7.57 3.54 5.03
CA TRP A 80 6.47 4.47 4.80
C TRP A 80 6.85 5.93 5.04
N ASP A 81 7.84 6.21 5.90
CA ASP A 81 8.31 7.58 6.15
C ASP A 81 8.88 8.21 4.86
N GLU A 82 9.54 7.42 4.02
CA GLU A 82 10.05 7.85 2.72
C GLU A 82 8.92 8.21 1.76
N PHE A 83 7.88 7.38 1.70
CA PHE A 83 6.69 7.63 0.87
C PHE A 83 5.90 8.86 1.35
N ALA A 84 5.68 8.99 2.66
CA ALA A 84 4.99 10.13 3.25
C ALA A 84 5.72 11.44 2.93
N THR A 85 7.05 11.44 3.07
CA THR A 85 7.90 12.58 2.72
C THR A 85 7.83 12.90 1.22
N ALA A 86 7.94 11.88 0.37
CA ALA A 86 8.01 12.09 -1.08
C ALA A 86 6.65 12.51 -1.70
N LEU A 87 5.53 12.13 -1.06
CA LEU A 87 4.17 12.49 -1.50
C LEU A 87 3.61 13.73 -0.78
N ASP A 88 4.35 14.29 0.18
CA ASP A 88 3.90 15.39 1.05
C ASP A 88 2.57 15.07 1.76
N VAL A 89 2.50 13.86 2.33
CA VAL A 89 1.29 13.33 2.97
C VAL A 89 1.31 13.67 4.46
N PRO A 90 0.28 14.36 5.00
CA PRO A 90 0.20 14.64 6.43
C PRO A 90 -0.06 13.35 7.23
N GLU A 91 0.29 13.37 8.52
CA GLU A 91 0.21 12.18 9.39
C GLU A 91 -1.17 11.51 9.39
N THR A 92 -2.26 12.28 9.46
CA THR A 92 -3.65 11.77 9.42
C THR A 92 -3.97 11.03 8.12
N ASP A 93 -3.51 11.55 6.98
CA ASP A 93 -3.71 10.93 5.67
C ASP A 93 -2.85 9.66 5.52
N LEU A 94 -1.65 9.66 6.12
CA LEU A 94 -0.77 8.50 6.16
C LEU A 94 -1.38 7.36 6.99
N GLU A 95 -1.98 7.66 8.13
CA GLU A 95 -2.69 6.67 8.95
C GLU A 95 -3.84 6.00 8.18
N ALA A 96 -4.63 6.79 7.45
CA ALA A 96 -5.72 6.26 6.60
C ALA A 96 -5.17 5.39 5.47
N LEU A 97 -4.09 5.83 4.80
CA LEU A 97 -3.43 5.07 3.74
C LEU A 97 -2.89 3.72 4.25
N LEU A 98 -2.19 3.74 5.39
CA LEU A 98 -1.69 2.54 6.07
C LEU A 98 -2.83 1.59 6.43
N GLY A 99 -3.94 2.12 6.96
CA GLY A 99 -5.13 1.34 7.31
C GLY A 99 -5.71 0.56 6.13
N VAL A 100 -5.77 1.15 4.94
CA VAL A 100 -6.22 0.45 3.72
C VAL A 100 -5.26 -0.69 3.39
N HIS A 101 -3.95 -0.42 3.36
CA HIS A 101 -2.96 -1.43 3.02
C HIS A 101 -2.93 -2.60 4.02
N GLU A 102 -3.08 -2.31 5.31
CA GLU A 102 -3.15 -3.31 6.37
C GLU A 102 -4.39 -4.18 6.25
N GLU A 103 -5.58 -3.57 6.18
CA GLU A 103 -6.83 -4.31 6.09
C GLU A 103 -6.89 -5.15 4.80
N GLN A 104 -6.43 -4.61 3.65
CA GLN A 104 -6.42 -5.35 2.38
C GLN A 104 -5.44 -6.54 2.44
N THR A 105 -4.26 -6.33 3.02
CA THR A 105 -3.27 -7.41 3.19
C THR A 105 -3.77 -8.48 4.16
N ARG A 106 -4.43 -8.08 5.25
CA ARG A 106 -5.04 -9.01 6.20
C ARG A 106 -6.15 -9.82 5.53
N ARG A 107 -7.01 -9.18 4.74
CA ARG A 107 -8.10 -9.85 4.00
C ARG A 107 -7.56 -10.91 3.03
N GLN A 108 -6.49 -10.59 2.29
CA GLN A 108 -5.89 -11.52 1.33
C GLN A 108 -5.11 -12.65 2.02
N THR A 109 -4.21 -12.30 2.94
CA THR A 109 -3.15 -13.23 3.40
C THR A 109 -3.40 -13.80 4.80
N GLY A 110 -4.30 -13.19 5.57
CA GLY A 110 -4.50 -13.48 6.99
C GLY A 110 -3.34 -13.05 7.90
N ALA A 111 -2.37 -12.29 7.40
CA ALA A 111 -1.24 -11.81 8.18
C ALA A 111 -1.63 -10.70 9.15
N GLU A 112 -0.94 -10.64 10.29
CA GLU A 112 -1.02 -9.57 11.29
C GLU A 112 0.27 -8.75 11.29
N THR A 113 0.18 -7.48 11.65
CA THR A 113 1.32 -6.57 11.85
C THR A 113 1.83 -6.63 13.29
N THR A 114 3.04 -6.15 13.50
CA THR A 114 3.56 -5.80 14.83
C THR A 114 3.86 -4.31 14.87
N ASP A 115 4.15 -3.73 16.04
CA ASP A 115 4.41 -2.28 16.20
C ASP A 115 5.57 -1.75 15.32
N SER A 116 6.43 -2.62 14.79
CA SER A 116 7.59 -2.24 13.95
C SER A 116 7.41 -2.56 12.46
N GLU A 117 6.25 -3.08 12.09
CA GLU A 117 5.94 -3.55 10.74
C GLU A 117 4.70 -2.84 10.19
N ALA A 118 4.70 -2.63 8.88
CA ALA A 118 3.56 -2.11 8.15
C ALA A 118 3.34 -2.95 6.90
N MET A 119 2.08 -3.13 6.53
CA MET A 119 1.72 -3.84 5.31
C MET A 119 1.76 -2.89 4.11
N MET A 120 2.00 -3.45 2.93
CA MET A 120 1.93 -2.71 1.68
C MET A 120 1.37 -3.61 0.58
N VAL A 121 0.50 -3.04 -0.23
CA VAL A 121 -0.07 -3.67 -1.42
C VAL A 121 0.43 -2.89 -2.62
N LEU A 122 1.07 -3.54 -3.58
CA LEU A 122 1.50 -2.89 -4.82
C LEU A 122 0.83 -3.57 -6.01
N SER A 123 0.09 -2.79 -6.79
CA SER A 123 -0.46 -3.24 -8.07
C SER A 123 0.66 -3.58 -9.03
N ARG A 124 0.48 -4.64 -9.82
CA ARG A 124 1.45 -5.12 -10.82
C ARG A 124 1.08 -4.67 -12.24
N THR A 125 0.00 -3.92 -12.38
CA THR A 125 -0.63 -3.53 -13.65
C THR A 125 -0.15 -2.18 -14.16
#